data_AF-A0A3C0ZWQ8-F1
#
_entry.id   AF-A0A3C0ZWQ8-F1
#
_cell.length_a   1.000
_cell.length_b   1.000
_cell.length_c   1.000
_cell.angle_alpha   90.00
_cell.angle_beta   90.00
_cell.angle_gamma   90.00
#
_symmetry.space_group_name_H-M   'P 1'
#
loop_
_entity.id
_entity.type
_entity.pdbx_description
1 polymer ?
#
loop_
_entity_poly.entity_id
_entity_poly.type
_entity_poly.pdbx_seq_one_letter_code
_entity_poly.pdbx_strand_id
1 'polypeptide(L)'
;MGNQEKLFSKEIEDRSTDKEQLPETGGCIFFDEKGKRMNTDKTFLVIAEKPSVSLAIAQVLGKYERMNGYVQGNGFICSWCLGHLAEYAVPEAYDPRYRNWKLEDLPIIPQEWKVEVIMERMKQFRVLEGLLNRRDVDYVLNACDAGREGEMIFHRVYALSKSRIPVKRLWINSLEDKAIRDGLKDMKDDAEYKKLLNAAECRAQADWLIGMNGTRAFTGTYFKKLNIGRVMTPTLAMIVERQEAIDRFHKEPYYKVILEADGIRAVSDNLAEEEDAKSLAEKCSGSDAVVIEVNRQMRTKQPPRLYDLTSLQRDANRTFGYTAKKTLDYAQKLYEAKYITYPRTDSRFIPAGMEDSVKELASAVHDAIPGISRIPLGEGFNRLVNDEKVSDHHAILPTSAIEDREEIATIPEGPSNVLLLICMRLMESISDPFIYDDIKVELLCGDTLFHAAGRRIRQEGFKAFSGKIPSAMKYRQAVISDYLEEADPEDGNAQG
;
A
#
# COMPACT_ATOMS: atom_id res chain seq x y z
N MET A 1 -23.38 9.97 4.55
CA MET A 1 -22.32 10.60 3.73
C MET A 1 -22.09 12.10 4.01
N GLY A 2 -22.99 12.82 4.68
CA GLY A 2 -22.82 14.26 4.96
C GLY A 2 -21.72 14.67 5.96
N ASN A 3 -20.95 13.73 6.53
CA ASN A 3 -19.83 14.04 7.44
C ASN A 3 -18.48 14.13 6.74
N GLN A 4 -18.25 13.41 5.62
CA GLN A 4 -16.95 13.46 4.93
C GLN A 4 -16.77 14.79 4.19
N GLU A 5 -17.77 15.29 3.46
CA GLU A 5 -17.69 16.62 2.84
C GLU A 5 -17.50 17.75 3.87
N LYS A 6 -18.14 17.65 5.05
CA LYS A 6 -17.99 18.63 6.13
C LYS A 6 -16.64 18.57 6.83
N LEU A 7 -16.07 17.38 7.04
CA LEU A 7 -14.73 17.21 7.63
C LEU A 7 -13.63 17.74 6.68
N PHE A 8 -13.74 17.45 5.38
CA PHE A 8 -12.79 17.96 4.38
C PHE A 8 -12.90 19.47 4.14
N SER A 9 -14.10 20.05 4.27
CA SER A 9 -14.27 21.51 4.18
C SER A 9 -13.62 22.22 5.37
N LYS A 10 -13.71 21.63 6.57
CA LYS A 10 -13.26 22.24 7.82
C LYS A 10 -11.75 22.10 8.08
N GLU A 11 -11.14 20.96 7.75
CA GLU A 11 -9.68 20.76 7.88
C GLU A 11 -8.86 21.59 6.87
N ILE A 12 -9.49 22.13 5.82
CA ILE A 12 -8.85 22.98 4.80
C ILE A 12 -9.17 24.48 5.03
N GLU A 13 -10.29 24.80 5.68
CA GLU A 13 -10.64 26.19 6.07
C GLU A 13 -9.62 26.78 7.06
N ASP A 14 -9.14 25.99 8.03
CA ASP A 14 -8.20 26.46 9.07
C ASP A 14 -6.77 26.72 8.58
N ARG A 15 -6.41 26.34 7.34
CA ARG A 15 -5.11 26.68 6.71
C ARG A 15 -5.19 27.85 5.71
N SER A 16 -6.31 28.57 5.66
CA SER A 16 -6.54 29.62 4.64
C SER A 16 -6.42 31.06 5.13
N THR A 17 -6.04 31.29 6.40
CA THR A 17 -5.94 32.66 6.96
C THR A 17 -4.54 33.19 7.20
N ASP A 18 -3.48 32.44 6.86
CA ASP A 18 -2.13 33.02 6.88
C ASP A 18 -1.73 33.52 5.49
N LYS A 19 -1.70 34.85 5.38
CA LYS A 19 -0.99 35.59 4.32
C LYS A 19 0.52 35.40 4.54
N GLU A 20 1.03 34.21 4.37
CA GLU A 20 2.47 33.99 4.23
C GLU A 20 2.84 34.01 2.74
N GLN A 21 3.89 34.76 2.45
CA GLN A 21 4.50 34.87 1.14
C GLN A 21 4.91 33.46 0.69
N LEU A 22 4.16 32.91 -0.27
CA LEU A 22 4.52 31.69 -0.99
C LEU A 22 5.99 31.80 -1.45
N PRO A 23 6.84 30.80 -1.17
CA PRO A 23 8.26 30.87 -1.50
C PRO A 23 8.47 30.99 -3.01
N GLU A 24 9.44 31.83 -3.38
CA GLU A 24 10.02 31.88 -4.71
C GLU A 24 10.75 30.57 -4.97
N THR A 25 10.18 29.64 -5.77
CA THR A 25 10.97 28.75 -6.64
C THR A 25 10.11 27.91 -7.59
N GLY A 26 10.58 27.84 -8.84
CA GLY A 26 10.33 26.75 -9.78
C GLY A 26 9.37 27.11 -10.90
N GLY A 27 9.91 27.43 -12.08
CA GLY A 27 9.17 27.54 -13.33
C GLY A 27 8.59 26.19 -13.75
N CYS A 28 7.27 26.07 -13.72
CA CYS A 28 6.59 25.05 -14.53
C CYS A 28 6.91 25.35 -16.01
N ILE A 29 7.06 24.37 -16.90
CA ILE A 29 7.39 24.67 -18.32
C ILE A 29 6.37 25.57 -19.03
N PHE A 30 5.19 25.73 -18.43
CA PHE A 30 4.14 26.62 -18.91
C PHE A 30 4.24 28.05 -18.34
N PHE A 31 5.04 28.29 -17.29
CA PHE A 31 5.06 29.53 -16.50
C PHE A 31 6.49 29.97 -16.13
N ASP A 32 6.77 31.27 -16.29
CA ASP A 32 8.05 31.87 -15.92
C ASP A 32 8.23 31.94 -14.39
N GLU A 33 9.40 32.42 -13.96
CA GLU A 33 9.76 32.56 -12.53
C GLU A 33 8.83 33.51 -11.76
N LYS A 34 8.02 34.32 -12.44
CA LYS A 34 7.02 35.22 -11.86
C LYS A 34 5.61 34.60 -11.89
N GLY A 35 5.49 33.32 -12.26
CA GLY A 35 4.23 32.59 -12.41
C GLY A 35 3.41 33.05 -13.62
N LYS A 36 3.99 33.85 -14.52
CA LYS A 36 3.32 34.34 -15.72
C LYS A 36 3.50 33.32 -16.84
N ARG A 37 2.43 33.08 -17.57
CA ARG A 37 2.42 32.04 -18.59
C ARG A 37 3.40 32.36 -19.73
N MET A 38 4.26 31.40 -20.07
CA MET A 38 5.25 31.53 -21.15
C MET A 38 4.64 31.39 -22.56
N ASN A 39 3.43 30.81 -22.68
CA ASN A 39 2.71 30.67 -23.96
C ASN A 39 1.21 30.99 -23.77
N THR A 40 0.76 32.15 -24.23
CA THR A 40 -0.49 32.82 -23.79
C THR A 40 -1.78 32.31 -24.40
N ASP A 41 -1.75 31.48 -25.44
CA ASP A 41 -2.89 31.40 -26.37
C ASP A 41 -3.78 30.16 -26.19
N LYS A 42 -3.51 29.30 -25.20
CA LYS A 42 -4.24 28.03 -25.03
C LYS A 42 -4.84 27.91 -23.64
N THR A 43 -5.94 27.24 -23.36
CA THR A 43 -6.29 26.81 -21.98
C THR A 43 -6.25 25.29 -21.92
N PHE A 44 -5.77 24.71 -20.83
CA PHE A 44 -5.84 23.27 -20.64
C PHE A 44 -6.58 22.89 -19.38
N LEU A 45 -7.29 21.77 -19.46
CA LEU A 45 -8.02 21.18 -18.35
C LEU A 45 -7.27 19.97 -17.82
N VAL A 46 -7.01 19.88 -16.53
CA VAL A 46 -6.49 18.68 -15.86
C VAL A 46 -7.64 18.01 -15.13
N ILE A 47 -7.83 16.71 -15.34
CA ILE A 47 -8.80 15.90 -14.58
C ILE A 47 -8.04 14.80 -13.84
N ALA A 48 -8.01 14.89 -12.51
CA ALA A 48 -7.45 13.86 -11.65
C ALA A 48 -8.53 12.93 -11.07
N GLU A 49 -8.13 11.81 -10.44
CA GLU A 49 -9.08 10.88 -9.81
C GLU A 49 -9.76 11.49 -8.58
N LYS A 50 -9.03 12.36 -7.85
CA LYS A 50 -9.40 12.88 -6.53
C LYS A 50 -9.04 14.37 -6.37
N PRO A 51 -9.71 15.09 -5.46
CA PRO A 51 -9.41 16.49 -5.18
C PRO A 51 -7.94 16.72 -4.77
N SER A 52 -7.40 15.88 -3.89
CA SER A 52 -6.02 16.03 -3.37
C SER A 52 -4.97 16.03 -4.48
N VAL A 53 -5.05 15.08 -5.40
CA VAL A 53 -4.15 14.98 -6.57
C VAL A 53 -4.29 16.21 -7.48
N SER A 54 -5.53 16.61 -7.78
CA SER A 54 -5.77 17.80 -8.60
C SER A 54 -5.25 19.09 -7.97
N LEU A 55 -5.34 19.23 -6.65
CA LEU A 55 -4.86 20.40 -5.92
C LEU A 55 -3.33 20.43 -5.86
N ALA A 56 -2.68 19.29 -5.66
CA ALA A 56 -1.22 19.19 -5.72
C ALA A 56 -0.69 19.59 -7.11
N ILE A 57 -1.34 19.15 -8.18
CA ILE A 57 -0.99 19.57 -9.55
C ILE A 57 -1.22 21.07 -9.74
N ALA A 58 -2.36 21.61 -9.27
CA ALA A 58 -2.66 23.03 -9.38
C ALA A 58 -1.63 23.91 -8.66
N GLN A 59 -1.15 23.50 -7.47
CA GLN A 59 -0.12 24.21 -6.71
C GLN A 59 1.20 24.32 -7.50
N VAL A 60 1.61 23.25 -8.17
CA VAL A 60 2.81 23.23 -9.03
C VAL A 60 2.64 24.08 -10.29
N LEU A 61 1.42 24.14 -10.83
CA LEU A 61 1.10 24.95 -12.01
C LEU A 61 1.08 26.46 -11.70
N GLY A 62 0.72 26.85 -10.48
CA GLY A 62 0.84 28.23 -10.01
C GLY A 62 -0.36 28.70 -9.19
N LYS A 63 -0.54 30.03 -9.12
CA LYS A 63 -1.66 30.64 -8.38
C LYS A 63 -2.99 30.30 -9.05
N TYR A 64 -3.99 29.94 -8.24
CA TYR A 64 -5.33 29.61 -8.70
C TYR A 64 -6.41 30.17 -7.78
N GLU A 65 -7.60 30.31 -8.33
CA GLU A 65 -8.85 30.61 -7.62
C GLU A 65 -9.68 29.33 -7.46
N ARG A 66 -10.39 29.22 -6.35
CA ARG A 66 -11.28 28.08 -6.08
C ARG A 66 -12.66 28.34 -6.67
N MET A 67 -13.16 27.35 -7.39
CA MET A 67 -14.51 27.32 -7.95
C MET A 67 -15.28 26.12 -7.39
N ASN A 68 -16.56 25.99 -7.75
CA ASN A 68 -17.38 24.87 -7.31
C ASN A 68 -17.00 23.60 -8.11
N GLY A 69 -16.17 22.74 -7.52
CA GLY A 69 -15.76 21.46 -8.09
C GLY A 69 -14.50 21.51 -8.97
N TYR A 70 -13.80 22.64 -9.03
CA TYR A 70 -12.53 22.80 -9.74
C TYR A 70 -11.76 24.03 -9.24
N VAL A 71 -10.53 24.19 -9.68
CA VAL A 71 -9.71 25.40 -9.51
C VAL A 71 -9.26 25.89 -10.88
N GLN A 72 -9.04 27.20 -11.03
CA GLN A 72 -8.56 27.78 -12.28
C GLN A 72 -7.54 28.89 -12.01
N GLY A 73 -6.54 29.01 -12.85
CA GLY A 73 -5.49 30.02 -12.69
C GLY A 73 -4.62 30.12 -13.93
N ASN A 74 -4.22 31.33 -14.33
CA ASN A 74 -3.26 31.59 -15.41
C ASN A 74 -3.40 30.68 -16.67
N GLY A 75 -4.63 30.37 -17.08
CA GLY A 75 -4.93 29.55 -18.27
C GLY A 75 -4.77 28.03 -18.10
N PHE A 76 -4.76 27.53 -16.87
CA PHE A 76 -5.06 26.14 -16.54
C PHE A 76 -6.36 26.04 -15.75
N ILE A 77 -7.02 24.89 -15.85
CA ILE A 77 -8.15 24.50 -15.04
C ILE A 77 -7.82 23.12 -14.47
N CYS A 78 -7.92 22.93 -13.16
CA CYS A 78 -7.74 21.61 -12.55
C CYS A 78 -9.04 21.19 -11.85
N SER A 79 -9.55 20.03 -12.22
CA SER A 79 -10.72 19.41 -11.61
C SER A 79 -10.46 17.94 -11.33
N TRP A 80 -11.43 17.27 -10.74
CA TRP A 80 -11.29 15.92 -10.25
C TRP A 80 -12.56 15.12 -10.40
N CYS A 81 -12.38 13.82 -10.52
CA CYS A 81 -13.39 12.83 -10.26
C CYS A 81 -13.54 12.62 -8.73
N LEU A 82 -14.37 11.65 -8.33
CA LEU A 82 -14.49 11.21 -6.94
C LEU A 82 -14.29 9.70 -6.89
N GLY A 83 -13.21 9.22 -7.52
CA GLY A 83 -13.16 7.86 -8.07
C GLY A 83 -14.13 7.72 -9.26
N HIS A 84 -14.73 6.54 -9.44
CA HIS A 84 -15.71 6.30 -10.51
C HIS A 84 -16.91 7.26 -10.44
N LEU A 85 -17.10 8.16 -11.41
CA LEU A 85 -18.35 8.95 -11.52
C LEU A 85 -19.45 8.20 -12.28
N ALA A 86 -19.08 7.11 -12.96
CA ALA A 86 -19.96 6.36 -13.82
C ALA A 86 -19.70 4.85 -13.70
N GLU A 87 -20.75 4.06 -13.87
CA GLU A 87 -20.75 2.61 -13.72
C GLU A 87 -21.54 1.94 -14.84
N TYR A 88 -21.38 0.62 -15.00
CA TYR A 88 -22.19 -0.13 -15.95
C TYR A 88 -23.65 -0.13 -15.51
N ALA A 89 -24.54 0.12 -16.47
CA ALA A 89 -25.96 0.19 -16.22
C ALA A 89 -26.48 -1.13 -15.62
N VAL A 90 -27.50 -1.01 -14.78
CA VAL A 90 -28.20 -2.17 -14.22
C VAL A 90 -29.00 -2.91 -15.30
N PRO A 91 -29.33 -4.20 -15.13
CA PRO A 91 -30.03 -4.98 -16.14
C PRO A 91 -31.32 -4.32 -16.66
N GLU A 92 -32.13 -3.71 -15.80
CA GLU A 92 -33.37 -3.04 -16.19
C GLU A 92 -33.20 -1.83 -17.13
N ALA A 93 -31.99 -1.27 -17.25
CA ALA A 93 -31.67 -0.25 -18.25
C ALA A 93 -31.49 -0.84 -19.67
N TYR A 94 -31.26 -2.15 -19.78
CA TYR A 94 -31.21 -2.87 -21.05
C TYR A 94 -32.61 -3.32 -21.47
N ASP A 95 -33.38 -3.87 -20.53
CA ASP A 95 -34.78 -4.27 -20.74
C ASP A 95 -35.54 -4.20 -19.40
N PRO A 96 -36.67 -3.46 -19.33
CA PRO A 96 -37.48 -3.35 -18.11
C PRO A 96 -37.90 -4.69 -17.49
N ARG A 97 -37.98 -5.78 -18.27
CA ARG A 97 -38.32 -7.11 -17.76
C ARG A 97 -37.33 -7.60 -16.71
N TYR A 98 -36.06 -7.22 -16.83
CA TYR A 98 -34.98 -7.63 -15.92
C TYR A 98 -35.07 -6.99 -14.52
N ARG A 99 -36.03 -6.10 -14.29
CA ARG A 99 -36.35 -5.62 -12.94
C ARG A 99 -36.82 -6.77 -12.04
N ASN A 100 -37.57 -7.72 -12.60
CA ASN A 100 -38.02 -8.91 -11.89
C ASN A 100 -36.99 -10.02 -12.07
N TRP A 101 -36.49 -10.57 -10.96
CA TRP A 101 -35.43 -11.57 -11.03
C TRP A 101 -36.01 -12.94 -11.30
N LYS A 102 -35.92 -13.39 -12.56
CA LYS A 102 -36.34 -14.72 -12.97
C LYS A 102 -35.15 -15.53 -13.48
N LEU A 103 -35.13 -16.82 -13.14
CA LEU A 103 -34.08 -17.74 -13.62
C LEU A 103 -34.12 -17.92 -15.13
N GLU A 104 -35.30 -17.83 -15.75
CA GLU A 104 -35.50 -17.95 -17.21
C GLU A 104 -34.82 -16.84 -18.03
N ASP A 105 -34.54 -15.68 -17.40
CA ASP A 105 -33.87 -14.55 -18.04
C ASP A 105 -32.33 -14.66 -18.00
N LEU A 106 -31.78 -15.65 -17.29
CA LEU A 106 -30.33 -15.79 -17.10
C LEU A 106 -29.70 -16.75 -18.13
N PRO A 107 -28.47 -16.46 -18.60
CA PRO A 107 -27.66 -15.28 -18.29
C PRO A 107 -28.08 -14.05 -19.12
N ILE A 108 -28.10 -12.88 -18.49
CA ILE A 108 -28.25 -11.59 -19.16
C ILE A 108 -26.87 -11.18 -19.68
N ILE A 109 -26.75 -11.10 -21.00
CA ILE A 109 -25.53 -10.71 -21.71
C ILE A 109 -25.87 -9.53 -22.64
N PRO A 110 -25.43 -8.30 -22.32
CA PRO A 110 -25.64 -7.14 -23.16
C PRO A 110 -24.97 -7.30 -24.54
N GLN A 111 -25.67 -6.93 -25.61
CA GLN A 111 -25.06 -6.81 -26.95
C GLN A 111 -24.23 -5.52 -27.05
N GLU A 112 -24.73 -4.44 -26.45
CA GLU A 112 -24.05 -3.17 -26.31
C GLU A 112 -23.99 -2.80 -24.83
N TRP A 113 -22.82 -2.39 -24.36
CA TRP A 113 -22.62 -2.01 -22.97
C TRP A 113 -23.05 -0.57 -22.74
N LYS A 114 -23.91 -0.36 -21.73
CA LYS A 114 -24.36 0.97 -21.31
C LYS A 114 -23.63 1.37 -20.05
N VAL A 115 -23.13 2.61 -20.02
CA VAL A 115 -22.52 3.23 -18.84
C VAL A 115 -23.40 4.40 -18.42
N GLU A 116 -23.68 4.52 -17.13
CA GLU A 116 -24.52 5.56 -16.56
C GLU A 116 -23.79 6.30 -15.45
N VAL A 117 -24.13 7.57 -15.25
CA VAL A 117 -23.56 8.37 -14.16
C VAL A 117 -24.19 7.93 -12.84
N ILE A 118 -23.35 7.76 -11.82
CA ILE A 118 -23.81 7.45 -10.47
C ILE A 118 -24.58 8.66 -9.94
N MET A 119 -25.85 8.47 -9.58
CA MET A 119 -26.77 9.56 -9.23
C MET A 119 -26.25 10.48 -8.13
N GLU A 120 -25.62 9.92 -7.10
CA GLU A 120 -25.04 10.67 -5.99
C GLU A 120 -23.85 11.54 -6.41
N ARG A 121 -23.22 11.22 -7.55
CA ARG A 121 -22.03 11.89 -8.08
C ARG A 121 -22.33 12.79 -9.28
N MET A 122 -23.62 12.91 -9.65
CA MET A 122 -24.11 13.68 -10.78
C MET A 122 -23.67 15.15 -10.74
N LYS A 123 -23.63 15.75 -9.54
CA LYS A 123 -23.19 17.16 -9.37
C LYS A 123 -21.78 17.38 -9.90
N GLN A 124 -20.83 16.53 -9.50
CA GLN A 124 -19.43 16.66 -9.95
C GLN A 124 -19.29 16.30 -11.43
N PHE A 125 -20.02 15.29 -11.91
CA PHE A 125 -20.03 14.98 -13.35
C PHE A 125 -20.49 16.18 -14.19
N ARG A 126 -21.55 16.90 -13.79
CA ARG A 126 -22.01 18.10 -14.53
C ARG A 126 -20.97 19.21 -14.58
N VAL A 127 -20.17 19.36 -13.52
CA VAL A 127 -19.03 20.29 -13.53
C VAL A 127 -18.03 19.86 -14.61
N LEU A 128 -17.60 18.59 -14.60
CA LEU A 128 -16.66 18.07 -15.59
C LEU A 128 -17.21 18.13 -17.02
N GLU A 129 -18.48 17.78 -17.23
CA GLU A 129 -19.16 17.89 -18.52
C GLU A 129 -19.15 19.32 -19.05
N GLY A 130 -19.42 20.30 -18.19
CA GLY A 130 -19.33 21.72 -18.55
C GLY A 130 -17.91 22.12 -18.93
N LEU A 131 -16.91 21.73 -18.13
CA LEU A 131 -15.51 22.05 -18.38
C LEU A 131 -14.96 21.38 -19.66
N LEU A 132 -15.29 20.11 -19.88
CA LEU A 132 -14.88 19.33 -21.05
C LEU A 132 -15.48 19.86 -22.37
N ASN A 133 -16.54 20.67 -22.31
CA ASN A 133 -17.19 21.26 -23.47
C ASN A 133 -17.00 22.78 -23.57
N ARG A 134 -16.10 23.36 -22.77
CA ARG A 134 -15.71 24.77 -22.88
C ARG A 134 -14.94 25.01 -24.18
N ARG A 135 -15.28 26.10 -24.88
CA ARG A 135 -14.67 26.47 -26.17
C ARG A 135 -13.25 27.02 -26.04
N ASP A 136 -12.91 27.56 -24.87
CA ASP A 136 -11.62 28.14 -24.58
C ASP A 136 -10.58 27.12 -24.10
N VAL A 137 -10.95 25.84 -23.99
CA VAL A 137 -10.08 24.72 -23.61
C VAL A 137 -9.57 23.99 -24.86
N ASP A 138 -8.25 24.01 -25.06
CA ASP A 138 -7.57 23.42 -26.22
C ASP A 138 -7.36 21.92 -26.09
N TYR A 139 -7.12 21.43 -24.88
CA TYR A 139 -6.90 20.01 -24.61
C TYR A 139 -7.16 19.69 -23.13
N VAL A 140 -7.42 18.43 -22.85
CA VAL A 140 -7.57 17.88 -21.50
C VAL A 140 -6.43 16.92 -21.18
N LEU A 141 -5.92 16.98 -19.95
CA LEU A 141 -4.97 16.04 -19.40
C LEU A 141 -5.70 15.05 -18.51
N ASN A 142 -5.62 13.77 -18.85
CA ASN A 142 -5.90 12.69 -17.92
C ASN A 142 -4.76 12.63 -16.88
N ALA A 143 -5.07 13.03 -15.65
CA ALA A 143 -4.18 12.98 -14.49
C ALA A 143 -4.73 12.04 -13.40
N CYS A 144 -5.58 11.06 -13.78
CA CYS A 144 -5.97 9.99 -12.87
C CYS A 144 -4.76 9.10 -12.54
N ASP A 145 -4.88 8.28 -11.50
CA ASP A 145 -3.82 7.38 -11.03
C ASP A 145 -3.20 6.61 -12.20
N ALA A 146 -1.88 6.45 -12.19
CA ALA A 146 -1.07 5.86 -13.26
C ALA A 146 -1.25 4.34 -13.36
N GLY A 147 -2.44 3.90 -13.76
CA GLY A 147 -2.77 2.49 -13.88
C GLY A 147 -4.12 2.29 -14.54
N ARG A 148 -4.49 1.02 -14.75
CA ARG A 148 -5.68 0.66 -15.55
C ARG A 148 -6.98 1.30 -15.07
N GLU A 149 -7.17 1.41 -13.76
CA GLU A 149 -8.40 1.95 -13.18
C GLU A 149 -8.50 3.46 -13.43
N GLY A 150 -7.38 4.17 -13.37
CA GLY A 150 -7.32 5.59 -13.65
C GLY A 150 -7.70 5.92 -15.09
N GLU A 151 -7.23 5.11 -16.06
CA GLU A 151 -7.68 5.23 -17.45
C GLU A 151 -9.21 5.11 -17.56
N MET A 152 -9.78 4.04 -17.00
CA MET A 152 -11.22 3.79 -17.07
C MET A 152 -12.05 4.91 -16.41
N ILE A 153 -11.60 5.43 -15.27
CA ILE A 153 -12.28 6.52 -14.55
C ILE A 153 -12.38 7.77 -15.45
N PHE A 154 -11.26 8.19 -16.03
CA PHE A 154 -11.22 9.35 -16.91
C PHE A 154 -12.07 9.12 -18.17
N HIS A 155 -11.86 8.00 -18.87
CA HIS A 155 -12.47 7.75 -20.16
C HIS A 155 -13.99 7.60 -20.11
N ARG A 156 -14.55 7.06 -19.02
CA ARG A 156 -16.01 7.01 -18.85
C ARG A 156 -16.61 8.40 -18.74
N VAL A 157 -16.00 9.29 -17.96
CA VAL A 157 -16.43 10.69 -17.84
C VAL A 157 -16.30 11.40 -19.18
N TYR A 158 -15.15 11.25 -19.84
CA TYR A 158 -14.89 11.85 -21.14
C TYR A 158 -15.92 11.40 -22.19
N ALA A 159 -16.17 10.09 -22.31
CA ALA A 159 -17.15 9.54 -23.25
C ALA A 159 -18.58 10.03 -22.97
N LEU A 160 -19.01 10.01 -21.70
CA LEU A 160 -20.35 10.46 -21.30
C LEU A 160 -20.54 11.96 -21.48
N SER A 161 -19.49 12.77 -21.32
CA SER A 161 -19.52 14.22 -21.58
C SER A 161 -19.67 14.58 -23.06
N LYS A 162 -19.49 13.59 -23.96
CA LYS A 162 -19.49 13.76 -25.42
C LYS A 162 -18.47 14.79 -25.93
N SER A 163 -17.43 15.04 -25.14
CA SER A 163 -16.37 15.97 -25.50
C SER A 163 -15.57 15.47 -26.70
N ARG A 164 -14.96 16.42 -27.39
CA ARG A 164 -14.09 16.21 -28.55
C ARG A 164 -12.73 16.90 -28.41
N ILE A 165 -12.45 17.50 -27.25
CA ILE A 165 -11.18 18.18 -27.04
C ILE A 165 -10.05 17.13 -26.96
N PRO A 166 -8.90 17.37 -27.61
CA PRO A 166 -7.76 16.45 -27.57
C PRO A 166 -7.39 16.02 -26.14
N VAL A 167 -7.09 14.74 -25.96
CA VAL A 167 -6.68 14.17 -24.67
C VAL A 167 -5.16 13.96 -24.66
N LYS A 168 -4.52 14.30 -23.55
CA LYS A 168 -3.13 13.94 -23.22
C LYS A 168 -3.09 13.17 -21.91
N ARG A 169 -2.05 12.38 -21.69
CA ARG A 169 -1.87 11.59 -20.47
C ARG A 169 -0.70 12.09 -19.63
N LEU A 170 -0.97 12.42 -18.36
CA LEU A 170 0.04 12.73 -17.34
C LEU A 170 0.29 11.48 -16.48
N TRP A 171 1.39 10.77 -16.69
CA TRP A 171 1.72 9.54 -15.97
C TRP A 171 2.67 9.83 -14.79
N ILE A 172 2.12 9.97 -13.58
CA ILE A 172 2.91 10.27 -12.37
C ILE A 172 2.57 9.32 -11.21
N ASN A 173 3.62 8.92 -10.48
CA ASN A 173 3.54 7.98 -9.35
C ASN A 173 3.82 8.61 -7.99
N SER A 174 4.11 9.92 -7.96
CA SER A 174 4.41 10.70 -6.76
C SER A 174 3.74 12.07 -6.87
N LEU A 175 3.33 12.61 -5.72
CA LEU A 175 2.76 13.96 -5.59
C LEU A 175 3.81 15.00 -5.17
N GLU A 176 5.10 14.63 -5.20
CA GLU A 176 6.19 15.57 -5.05
C GLU A 176 6.24 16.57 -6.20
N ASP A 177 6.54 17.82 -5.89
CA ASP A 177 6.53 18.92 -6.83
C ASP A 177 7.47 18.67 -8.03
N LYS A 178 8.64 18.09 -7.79
CA LYS A 178 9.59 17.71 -8.86
C LYS A 178 9.00 16.65 -9.80
N ALA A 179 8.39 15.60 -9.24
CA ALA A 179 7.79 14.52 -10.03
C ALA A 179 6.62 15.02 -10.89
N ILE A 180 5.79 15.93 -10.35
CA ILE A 180 4.71 16.58 -11.11
C ILE A 180 5.29 17.43 -12.24
N ARG A 181 6.32 18.26 -11.96
CA ARG A 181 6.96 19.11 -12.97
C ARG A 181 7.57 18.31 -14.12
N ASP A 182 8.24 17.21 -13.81
CA ASP A 182 8.88 16.37 -14.81
C ASP A 182 7.83 15.55 -15.60
N GLY A 183 6.78 15.05 -14.94
CA GLY A 183 5.65 14.41 -15.63
C GLY A 183 4.91 15.34 -16.59
N LEU A 184 4.75 16.62 -16.23
CA LEU A 184 4.16 17.63 -17.13
C LEU A 184 5.02 17.91 -18.37
N LYS A 185 6.32 17.66 -18.33
CA LYS A 185 7.21 17.77 -19.50
C LYS A 185 7.10 16.56 -20.42
N ASP A 186 6.86 15.38 -19.87
CA ASP A 186 6.84 14.10 -20.61
C ASP A 186 5.42 13.53 -20.82
N MET A 187 4.42 14.41 -20.96
CA MET A 187 3.05 13.98 -21.25
C MET A 187 2.98 13.19 -22.56
N LYS A 188 2.20 12.11 -22.54
CA LYS A 188 2.04 11.19 -23.67
C LYS A 188 0.71 11.36 -24.38
N ASP A 189 0.61 10.76 -25.56
CA ASP A 189 -0.66 10.69 -26.28
C ASP A 189 -1.59 9.66 -25.63
N ASP A 190 -2.89 9.95 -25.63
CA ASP A 190 -3.93 9.07 -25.10
C ASP A 190 -3.93 7.67 -25.75
N ALA A 191 -3.60 7.60 -27.04
CA ALA A 191 -3.60 6.35 -27.79
C ALA A 191 -2.59 5.32 -27.26
N GLU A 192 -1.52 5.76 -26.59
CA GLU A 192 -0.51 4.86 -26.00
C GLU A 192 -1.11 3.96 -24.91
N TYR A 193 -2.15 4.42 -24.21
CA TYR A 193 -2.75 3.73 -23.07
C TYR A 193 -4.04 2.98 -23.41
N LYS A 194 -4.44 2.95 -24.69
CA LYS A 194 -5.67 2.29 -25.16
C LYS A 194 -5.76 0.80 -24.76
N LYS A 195 -4.63 0.08 -24.80
CA LYS A 195 -4.60 -1.34 -24.37
C LYS A 195 -4.87 -1.48 -22.87
N LEU A 196 -4.38 -0.54 -22.07
CA LEU A 196 -4.56 -0.52 -20.63
C LEU A 196 -6.02 -0.22 -20.27
N LEU A 197 -6.63 0.77 -20.94
CA LEU A 197 -8.08 1.03 -20.86
C LEU A 197 -8.90 -0.20 -21.22
N ASN A 198 -8.61 -0.86 -22.34
CA ASN A 198 -9.32 -2.06 -22.77
C ASN A 198 -9.22 -3.18 -21.72
N ALA A 199 -8.06 -3.34 -21.07
CA ALA A 199 -7.90 -4.32 -20.00
C ALA A 199 -8.78 -4.00 -18.78
N ALA A 200 -8.90 -2.73 -18.40
CA ALA A 200 -9.81 -2.28 -17.33
C ALA A 200 -11.28 -2.55 -17.69
N GLU A 201 -11.70 -2.22 -18.90
CA GLU A 201 -13.08 -2.44 -19.33
C GLU A 201 -13.43 -3.93 -19.43
N CYS A 202 -12.57 -4.75 -20.03
CA CYS A 202 -12.76 -6.22 -20.08
C CYS A 202 -12.93 -6.81 -18.67
N ARG A 203 -12.12 -6.35 -17.71
CA ARG A 203 -12.25 -6.79 -16.32
C ARG A 203 -13.58 -6.37 -15.73
N ALA A 204 -13.97 -5.10 -15.86
CA ALA A 204 -15.20 -4.59 -15.29
C ALA A 204 -16.44 -5.27 -15.89
N GLN A 205 -16.42 -5.56 -17.19
CA GLN A 205 -17.46 -6.34 -17.88
C GLN A 205 -17.54 -7.77 -17.38
N ALA A 206 -16.40 -8.46 -17.23
CA ALA A 206 -16.37 -9.82 -16.70
C ALA A 206 -16.90 -9.88 -15.25
N ASP A 207 -16.49 -8.93 -14.42
CA ASP A 207 -16.96 -8.84 -13.03
C ASP A 207 -18.46 -8.54 -12.97
N TRP A 208 -18.99 -7.69 -13.86
CA TRP A 208 -20.43 -7.46 -14.01
C TRP A 208 -21.17 -8.72 -14.46
N LEU A 209 -20.72 -9.39 -15.54
CA LEU A 209 -21.37 -10.59 -16.07
C LEU A 209 -21.44 -11.71 -15.03
N ILE A 210 -20.33 -12.02 -14.37
CA ILE A 210 -20.26 -13.11 -13.39
C ILE A 210 -21.02 -12.73 -12.13
N GLY A 211 -20.77 -11.52 -11.61
CA GLY A 211 -21.33 -11.09 -10.34
C GLY A 211 -22.84 -10.91 -10.40
N MET A 212 -23.34 -10.20 -11.42
CA MET A 212 -24.76 -9.94 -11.61
C MET A 212 -25.52 -11.23 -11.89
N ASN A 213 -25.11 -12.03 -12.88
CA ASN A 213 -25.82 -13.27 -13.22
C ASN A 213 -25.74 -14.30 -12.09
N GLY A 214 -24.56 -14.52 -11.52
CA GLY A 214 -24.37 -15.46 -10.42
C GLY A 214 -25.19 -15.09 -9.19
N THR A 215 -25.17 -13.81 -8.81
CA THR A 215 -25.94 -13.32 -7.64
C THR A 215 -27.44 -13.50 -7.86
N ARG A 216 -27.96 -13.20 -9.06
CA ARG A 216 -29.37 -13.42 -9.40
C ARG A 216 -29.73 -14.91 -9.38
N ALA A 217 -28.91 -15.77 -9.98
CA ALA A 217 -29.13 -17.21 -10.03
C ALA A 217 -29.19 -17.84 -8.63
N PHE A 218 -28.17 -17.59 -7.81
CA PHE A 218 -28.11 -18.15 -6.45
C PHE A 218 -29.20 -17.56 -5.55
N THR A 219 -29.47 -16.25 -5.66
CA THR A 219 -30.53 -15.64 -4.86
C THR A 219 -31.91 -16.19 -5.23
N GLY A 220 -32.18 -16.38 -6.53
CA GLY A 220 -33.44 -16.96 -7.00
C GLY A 220 -33.60 -18.44 -6.65
N THR A 221 -32.51 -19.21 -6.64
CA THR A 221 -32.54 -20.64 -6.33
C THR A 221 -32.74 -20.91 -4.83
N TYR A 222 -32.03 -20.16 -3.98
CA TYR A 222 -32.02 -20.39 -2.53
C TYR A 222 -32.96 -19.45 -1.75
N PHE A 223 -33.69 -18.57 -2.44
CA PHE A 223 -34.60 -17.58 -1.85
C PHE A 223 -33.96 -16.73 -0.74
N LYS A 224 -32.65 -16.49 -0.85
CA LYS A 224 -31.83 -15.71 0.08
C LYS A 224 -30.79 -14.93 -0.71
N LYS A 225 -30.55 -13.67 -0.37
CA LYS A 225 -29.52 -12.86 -1.05
C LYS A 225 -28.14 -13.51 -0.86
N LEU A 226 -27.59 -14.02 -1.95
CA LEU A 226 -26.28 -14.66 -2.00
C LEU A 226 -25.42 -13.96 -3.06
N ASN A 227 -24.50 -13.13 -2.61
CA ASN A 227 -23.59 -12.42 -3.50
C ASN A 227 -22.57 -13.40 -4.08
N ILE A 228 -22.52 -13.49 -5.39
CA ILE A 228 -21.53 -14.26 -6.15
C ILE A 228 -20.60 -13.26 -6.83
N GLY A 229 -19.31 -13.58 -6.87
CA GLY A 229 -18.35 -12.77 -7.60
C GLY A 229 -17.07 -13.52 -7.85
N ARG A 230 -16.45 -13.26 -9.01
CA ARG A 230 -15.24 -13.95 -9.47
C ARG A 230 -14.08 -13.93 -8.47
N VAL A 231 -14.00 -12.92 -7.61
CA VAL A 231 -12.95 -12.79 -6.57
C VAL A 231 -13.45 -13.22 -5.19
N MET A 232 -14.58 -12.66 -4.73
CA MET A 232 -15.08 -12.92 -3.38
C MET A 232 -15.48 -14.39 -3.15
N THR A 233 -16.02 -15.07 -4.17
CA THR A 233 -16.49 -16.45 -4.04
C THR A 233 -15.32 -17.43 -3.88
N PRO A 234 -14.26 -17.40 -4.71
CA PRO A 234 -13.06 -18.20 -4.45
C PRO A 234 -12.36 -17.86 -3.13
N THR A 235 -12.33 -16.58 -2.72
CA THR A 235 -11.75 -16.22 -1.42
C THR A 235 -12.52 -16.85 -0.26
N LEU A 236 -13.86 -16.88 -0.32
CA LEU A 236 -14.68 -17.59 0.65
C LEU A 236 -14.43 -19.10 0.61
N ALA A 237 -14.33 -19.68 -0.58
CA ALA A 237 -14.06 -21.11 -0.75
C ALA A 237 -12.75 -21.53 -0.05
N MET A 238 -11.68 -20.74 -0.18
CA MET A 238 -10.40 -21.01 0.51
C MET A 238 -10.55 -21.08 2.04
N ILE A 239 -11.44 -20.27 2.62
CA ILE A 239 -11.72 -20.28 4.07
C ILE A 239 -12.53 -21.52 4.44
N VAL A 240 -13.56 -21.85 3.65
CA VAL A 240 -14.39 -23.04 3.86
C VAL A 240 -13.55 -24.32 3.76
N GLU A 241 -12.72 -24.45 2.72
CA GLU A 241 -11.81 -25.59 2.54
C GLU A 241 -10.84 -25.73 3.71
N ARG A 242 -10.32 -24.62 4.25
CA ARG A 242 -9.48 -24.65 5.45
C ARG A 242 -10.27 -25.12 6.67
N GLN A 243 -11.51 -24.68 6.83
CA GLN A 243 -12.36 -25.12 7.94
C GLN A 243 -12.68 -26.61 7.83
N GLU A 244 -13.02 -27.11 6.64
CA GLU A 244 -13.24 -28.54 6.41
C GLU A 244 -12.00 -29.37 6.74
N ALA A 245 -10.81 -28.88 6.38
CA ALA A 245 -9.56 -29.55 6.74
C ALA A 245 -9.33 -29.60 8.26
N ILE A 246 -9.75 -28.56 9.00
CA ILE A 246 -9.69 -28.53 10.47
C ILE A 246 -10.73 -29.48 11.07
N ASP A 247 -11.95 -29.50 10.55
CA ASP A 247 -13.05 -30.33 11.06
C ASP A 247 -12.79 -31.82 10.84
N ARG A 248 -12.14 -32.18 9.72
CA ARG A 248 -11.72 -33.55 9.41
C ARG A 248 -10.37 -33.94 10.03
N PHE A 249 -9.71 -33.03 10.75
CA PHE A 249 -8.44 -33.33 11.38
C PHE A 249 -8.66 -34.18 12.63
N HIS A 250 -8.26 -35.45 12.56
CA HIS A 250 -8.25 -36.36 13.70
C HIS A 250 -6.89 -36.26 14.41
N LYS A 251 -6.93 -35.86 15.69
CA LYS A 251 -5.73 -35.82 16.54
C LYS A 251 -5.34 -37.24 16.92
N GLU A 252 -4.10 -37.59 16.64
CA GLU A 252 -3.51 -38.86 17.07
C GLU A 252 -2.41 -38.56 18.11
N PRO A 253 -2.42 -39.23 19.27
CA PRO A 253 -1.34 -39.11 20.22
C PRO A 253 -0.06 -39.71 19.62
N TYR A 254 1.07 -39.10 19.95
CA TYR A 254 2.39 -39.67 19.73
C TYR A 254 3.27 -39.30 20.91
N TYR A 255 4.24 -40.16 21.18
CA TYR A 255 5.14 -40.07 22.31
C TYR A 255 6.57 -39.88 21.81
N LYS A 256 7.39 -39.18 22.60
CA LYS A 256 8.82 -39.02 22.36
C LYS A 256 9.57 -39.21 23.66
N VAL A 257 10.73 -39.85 23.59
CA VAL A 257 11.67 -39.90 24.70
C VAL A 257 12.63 -38.72 24.56
N ILE A 258 12.81 -37.98 25.65
CA ILE A 258 13.75 -36.87 25.73
C ILE A 258 14.98 -37.38 26.46
N LEU A 259 16.14 -37.24 25.83
CA LEU A 259 17.45 -37.48 26.43
C LEU A 259 18.08 -36.14 26.80
N GLU A 260 18.38 -35.96 28.08
CA GLU A 260 19.08 -34.78 28.60
C GLU A 260 20.40 -35.21 29.23
N ALA A 261 21.52 -34.82 28.61
CA ALA A 261 22.87 -35.14 29.07
C ALA A 261 23.83 -34.01 28.71
N ASP A 262 24.71 -33.61 29.63
CA ASP A 262 25.75 -32.60 29.41
C ASP A 262 25.28 -31.29 28.73
N GLY A 263 24.06 -30.86 29.07
CA GLY A 263 23.43 -29.66 28.50
C GLY A 263 22.90 -29.82 27.07
N ILE A 264 22.95 -31.03 26.51
CA ILE A 264 22.32 -31.40 25.23
C ILE A 264 20.95 -32.01 25.52
N ARG A 265 19.93 -31.48 24.85
CA ARG A 265 18.58 -32.06 24.83
C ARG A 265 18.32 -32.66 23.45
N ALA A 266 18.21 -33.98 23.39
CA ALA A 266 17.92 -34.74 22.18
C ALA A 266 16.58 -35.47 22.30
N VAL A 267 15.93 -35.75 21.18
CA VAL A 267 14.62 -36.40 21.15
C VAL A 267 14.62 -37.61 20.23
N SER A 268 13.91 -38.66 20.61
CA SER A 268 13.64 -39.79 19.72
C SER A 268 12.73 -39.39 18.55
N ASP A 269 12.57 -40.32 17.62
CA ASP A 269 11.45 -40.33 16.69
C ASP A 269 10.10 -40.46 17.40
N ASN A 270 9.02 -40.19 16.66
CA ASN A 270 7.65 -40.36 17.15
C ASN A 270 7.36 -41.84 17.39
N LEU A 271 6.86 -42.15 18.59
CA LEU A 271 6.35 -43.47 18.96
C LEU A 271 4.82 -43.40 19.06
N ALA A 272 4.12 -44.42 18.58
CA ALA A 272 2.65 -44.45 18.59
C ALA A 272 2.10 -44.70 20.00
N GLU A 273 2.72 -45.62 20.74
CA GLU A 273 2.25 -46.08 22.05
C GLU A 273 3.09 -45.53 23.21
N GLU A 274 2.43 -45.26 24.34
CA GLU A 274 3.12 -44.76 25.55
C GLU A 274 4.07 -45.81 26.15
N GLU A 275 3.69 -47.08 26.05
CA GLU A 275 4.47 -48.20 26.58
C GLU A 275 5.82 -48.34 25.85
N ASP A 276 5.82 -48.15 24.53
CA ASP A 276 7.05 -48.14 23.72
C ASP A 276 7.99 -47.01 24.18
N ALA A 277 7.45 -45.82 24.46
CA ALA A 277 8.23 -44.70 24.95
C ALA A 277 8.79 -44.95 26.36
N LYS A 278 8.01 -45.57 27.25
CA LYS A 278 8.49 -45.97 28.59
C LYS A 278 9.58 -47.02 28.50
N SER A 279 9.39 -48.05 27.69
CA SER A 279 10.39 -49.10 27.47
C SER A 279 11.69 -48.53 26.91
N LEU A 280 11.61 -47.61 25.94
CA LEU A 280 12.78 -46.92 25.41
C LEU A 280 13.47 -46.06 26.48
N ALA A 281 12.72 -45.29 27.27
CA ALA A 281 13.28 -44.47 28.34
C ALA A 281 14.02 -45.33 29.39
N GLU A 282 13.45 -46.47 29.78
CA GLU A 282 14.09 -47.41 30.71
C GLU A 282 15.38 -48.01 30.13
N LYS A 283 15.39 -48.40 28.85
CA LYS A 283 16.58 -48.92 28.16
C LYS A 283 17.72 -47.90 28.10
N CYS A 284 17.39 -46.63 27.87
CA CYS A 284 18.38 -45.57 27.77
C CYS A 284 18.81 -45.01 29.14
N SER A 285 18.06 -45.28 30.21
CA SER A 285 18.33 -44.73 31.55
C SER A 285 19.64 -45.27 32.12
N GLY A 286 20.58 -44.37 32.43
CA GLY A 286 21.89 -44.72 32.98
C GLY A 286 22.89 -45.27 31.94
N SER A 287 22.51 -45.32 30.66
CA SER A 287 23.40 -45.67 29.55
C SER A 287 24.13 -44.44 29.02
N ASP A 288 25.34 -44.64 28.49
CA ASP A 288 26.08 -43.58 27.79
C ASP A 288 25.42 -43.25 26.45
N ALA A 289 25.32 -41.95 26.15
CA ALA A 289 24.91 -41.46 24.85
C ALA A 289 26.13 -41.02 24.04
N VAL A 290 26.32 -41.58 22.85
CA VAL A 290 27.46 -41.32 21.98
C VAL A 290 27.01 -40.45 20.81
N VAL A 291 27.68 -39.32 20.59
CA VAL A 291 27.48 -38.51 19.38
C VAL A 291 28.07 -39.26 18.19
N ILE A 292 27.23 -39.63 17.22
CA ILE A 292 27.64 -40.38 16.04
C ILE A 292 27.78 -39.50 14.79
N GLU A 293 26.97 -38.45 14.69
CA GLU A 293 27.04 -37.49 13.58
C GLU A 293 26.78 -36.07 14.09
N VAL A 294 27.58 -35.12 13.59
CA VAL A 294 27.32 -33.69 13.71
C VAL A 294 27.28 -33.09 12.30
N ASN A 295 26.08 -32.80 11.82
CA ASN A 295 25.88 -32.14 10.54
C ASN A 295 25.74 -30.63 10.76
N ARG A 296 26.70 -29.85 10.27
CA ARG A 296 26.66 -28.38 10.33
C ARG A 296 26.52 -27.81 8.93
N GLN A 297 25.42 -27.11 8.68
CA GLN A 297 25.18 -26.43 7.40
C GLN A 297 25.03 -24.93 7.63
N MET A 298 25.86 -24.16 6.94
CA MET A 298 25.67 -22.72 6.88
C MET A 298 24.42 -22.39 6.06
N ARG A 299 23.52 -21.61 6.64
CA ARG A 299 22.28 -21.14 6.00
C ARG A 299 22.32 -19.62 5.89
N THR A 300 21.91 -19.14 4.73
CA THR A 300 21.79 -17.71 4.45
C THR A 300 20.33 -17.38 4.18
N LYS A 301 19.76 -16.45 4.96
CA LYS A 301 18.47 -15.83 4.66
C LYS A 301 18.72 -14.45 4.09
N GLN A 302 18.26 -14.26 2.86
CA GLN A 302 18.35 -12.97 2.19
C GLN A 302 17.40 -11.96 2.86
N PRO A 303 17.80 -10.68 2.92
CA PRO A 303 16.94 -9.62 3.40
C PRO A 303 15.65 -9.52 2.58
N PRO A 304 14.54 -9.10 3.21
CA PRO A 304 13.27 -8.90 2.55
C PRO A 304 13.39 -7.82 1.47
N ARG A 305 12.42 -7.79 0.55
CA ARG A 305 12.27 -6.69 -0.40
C ARG A 305 11.48 -5.55 0.25
N LEU A 306 11.50 -4.38 -0.37
CA LEU A 306 10.62 -3.26 -0.01
C LEU A 306 9.15 -3.67 -0.02
N TYR A 307 8.30 -2.88 0.62
CA TYR A 307 6.88 -3.20 0.71
C TYR A 307 6.15 -2.98 -0.61
N ASP A 308 5.33 -3.96 -0.95
CA ASP A 308 4.08 -3.73 -1.69
C ASP A 308 2.93 -3.58 -0.67
N LEU A 309 1.72 -3.28 -1.13
CA LEU A 309 0.56 -3.15 -0.23
C LEU A 309 0.28 -4.46 0.54
N THR A 310 0.43 -5.60 -0.12
CA THR A 310 0.07 -6.91 0.46
C THR A 310 0.99 -7.30 1.61
N SER A 311 2.29 -7.12 1.43
CA SER A 311 3.31 -7.40 2.44
C SER A 311 3.27 -6.39 3.58
N LEU A 312 2.96 -5.12 3.30
CA LEU A 312 2.69 -4.13 4.34
C LEU A 312 1.45 -4.51 5.18
N GLN A 313 0.36 -4.93 4.52
CA GLN A 313 -0.86 -5.38 5.20
C GLN A 313 -0.60 -6.62 6.07
N ARG A 314 0.18 -7.59 5.58
CA ARG A 314 0.56 -8.79 6.35
C ARG A 314 1.36 -8.44 7.59
N ASP A 315 2.35 -7.55 7.47
CA ASP A 315 3.20 -7.20 8.59
C ASP A 315 2.49 -6.27 9.58
N ALA A 316 1.64 -5.35 9.11
CA ALA A 316 0.77 -4.55 9.97
C ALA A 316 -0.27 -5.40 10.71
N ASN A 317 -0.79 -6.46 10.09
CA ASN A 317 -1.67 -7.40 10.77
C ASN A 317 -0.93 -8.22 11.82
N ARG A 318 0.22 -8.81 11.46
CA ARG A 318 1.04 -9.62 12.39
C ARG A 318 1.49 -8.81 13.61
N THR A 319 1.78 -7.53 13.40
CA THR A 319 2.38 -6.66 14.42
C THR A 319 1.32 -5.94 15.25
N PHE A 320 0.30 -5.36 14.61
CA PHE A 320 -0.66 -4.46 15.27
C PHE A 320 -2.11 -4.96 15.21
N GLY A 321 -2.37 -6.13 14.59
CA GLY A 321 -3.73 -6.64 14.39
C GLY A 321 -4.57 -5.83 13.40
N TYR A 322 -3.96 -4.92 12.62
CA TYR A 322 -4.70 -4.11 11.66
C TYR A 322 -5.26 -4.97 10.53
N THR A 323 -6.51 -4.71 10.15
CA THR A 323 -7.10 -5.34 8.96
C THR A 323 -6.47 -4.76 7.70
N ALA A 324 -6.53 -5.48 6.58
CA ALA A 324 -6.03 -5.01 5.29
C ALA A 324 -6.58 -3.62 4.92
N LYS A 325 -7.88 -3.40 5.14
CA LYS A 325 -8.53 -2.10 4.92
C LYS A 325 -7.97 -1.01 5.83
N LYS A 326 -7.82 -1.28 7.14
CA LYS A 326 -7.31 -0.30 8.11
C LYS A 326 -5.89 0.13 7.77
N THR A 327 -5.02 -0.81 7.38
CA THR A 327 -3.66 -0.51 6.92
C THR A 327 -3.67 0.36 5.67
N LEU A 328 -4.51 0.04 4.68
CA LEU A 328 -4.64 0.85 3.47
C LEU A 328 -5.17 2.27 3.78
N ASP A 329 -6.17 2.40 4.65
CA ASP A 329 -6.69 3.71 5.06
C ASP A 329 -5.60 4.57 5.71
N TYR A 330 -4.71 3.99 6.52
CA TYR A 330 -3.57 4.69 7.11
C TYR A 330 -2.48 5.02 6.11
N ALA A 331 -2.12 4.09 5.23
CA ALA A 331 -1.16 4.34 4.16
C ALA A 331 -1.65 5.45 3.21
N GLN A 332 -2.96 5.50 2.89
CA GLN A 332 -3.52 6.57 2.08
C GLN A 332 -3.40 7.94 2.74
N LYS A 333 -3.65 8.04 4.06
CA LYS A 333 -3.45 9.29 4.80
C LYS A 333 -2.00 9.77 4.73
N LEU A 334 -1.04 8.85 4.90
CA LEU A 334 0.39 9.18 4.79
C LEU A 334 0.76 9.65 3.38
N TYR A 335 0.23 9.00 2.34
CA TYR A 335 0.48 9.36 0.95
C TYR A 335 -0.10 10.74 0.60
N GLU A 336 -1.35 11.00 1.00
CA GLU A 336 -2.00 12.30 0.77
C GLU A 336 -1.30 13.43 1.54
N ALA A 337 -0.71 13.12 2.70
CA ALA A 337 0.16 14.01 3.46
C ALA A 337 1.64 14.00 3.00
N LYS A 338 1.95 13.33 1.87
CA LYS A 338 3.28 13.27 1.24
C LYS A 338 4.39 12.59 2.06
N TYR A 339 4.08 11.78 3.08
CA TYR A 339 5.08 11.04 3.88
C TYR A 339 5.57 9.73 3.26
N ILE A 340 4.76 9.14 2.37
CA ILE A 340 5.11 7.89 1.69
C ILE A 340 4.77 7.99 0.21
N THR A 341 5.36 7.11 -0.59
CA THR A 341 5.03 6.94 -1.99
C THR A 341 3.71 6.17 -2.18
N TYR A 342 3.21 6.11 -3.41
CA TYR A 342 1.86 5.58 -3.69
C TYR A 342 1.61 4.18 -3.11
N PRO A 343 0.63 4.00 -2.21
CA PRO A 343 0.53 2.81 -1.38
C PRO A 343 -0.24 1.67 -2.03
N ARG A 344 -0.86 1.85 -3.20
CA ARG A 344 -1.61 0.80 -3.92
C ARG A 344 -0.76 0.16 -5.03
N THR A 345 0.46 -0.17 -4.67
CA THR A 345 1.44 -0.84 -5.53
C THR A 345 1.50 -2.34 -5.22
N ASP A 346 1.73 -3.15 -6.25
CA ASP A 346 2.12 -4.57 -6.15
C ASP A 346 3.63 -4.78 -6.39
N SER A 347 4.37 -3.72 -6.69
CA SER A 347 5.82 -3.79 -6.85
C SER A 347 6.54 -3.75 -5.51
N ARG A 348 7.66 -4.46 -5.45
CA ARG A 348 8.62 -4.46 -4.33
C ARG A 348 10.02 -3.99 -4.76
N PHE A 349 10.08 -3.32 -5.91
CA PHE A 349 11.30 -2.84 -6.56
C PHE A 349 11.21 -1.33 -6.82
N ILE A 350 12.37 -0.74 -7.08
CA ILE A 350 12.51 0.64 -7.55
C ILE A 350 13.11 0.62 -8.96
N PRO A 351 12.83 1.65 -9.78
CA PRO A 351 13.51 1.83 -11.06
C PRO A 351 14.97 2.27 -10.86
N ALA A 352 15.81 2.03 -11.87
CA ALA A 352 17.24 2.35 -11.79
C ALA A 352 17.53 3.83 -11.48
N GLY A 353 16.74 4.75 -12.03
CA GLY A 353 16.89 6.19 -11.80
C GLY A 353 16.61 6.66 -10.37
N MET A 354 16.08 5.80 -9.48
CA MET A 354 15.80 6.15 -8.08
C MET A 354 16.87 5.64 -7.09
N GLU A 355 17.89 4.90 -7.54
CA GLU A 355 18.84 4.26 -6.62
C GLU A 355 19.54 5.27 -5.70
N ASP A 356 20.07 6.36 -6.24
CA ASP A 356 20.82 7.36 -5.45
C ASP A 356 19.91 8.13 -4.49
N SER A 357 18.71 8.52 -4.93
CA SER A 357 17.71 9.13 -4.04
C SER A 357 17.27 8.20 -2.91
N VAL A 358 17.23 6.88 -3.15
CA VAL A 358 16.92 5.90 -2.10
C VAL A 358 18.09 5.70 -1.14
N LYS A 359 19.35 5.88 -1.57
CA LYS A 359 20.52 5.91 -0.67
C LYS A 359 20.47 7.09 0.28
N GLU A 360 20.19 8.29 -0.26
CA GLU A 360 20.01 9.50 0.55
C GLU A 360 18.87 9.34 1.55
N LEU A 361 17.71 8.87 1.08
CA LEU A 361 16.55 8.58 1.93
C LEU A 361 16.86 7.55 3.02
N ALA A 362 17.64 6.50 2.73
CA ALA A 362 18.03 5.51 3.72
C ALA A 362 18.89 6.13 4.84
N SER A 363 19.79 7.05 4.50
CA SER A 363 20.55 7.81 5.50
C SER A 363 19.62 8.67 6.36
N ALA A 364 18.72 9.44 5.74
CA ALA A 364 17.76 10.27 6.47
C ALA A 364 16.88 9.46 7.43
N VAL A 365 16.39 8.29 7.00
CA VAL A 365 15.61 7.38 7.84
C VAL A 365 16.43 6.83 9.01
N HIS A 366 17.69 6.45 8.78
CA HIS A 366 18.59 5.93 9.81
C HIS A 366 18.85 6.97 10.92
N ASP A 367 19.02 8.23 10.53
CA ASP A 367 19.23 9.35 11.44
C ASP A 367 17.94 9.79 12.15
N ALA A 368 16.78 9.66 11.49
CA ALA A 368 15.49 10.10 12.02
C ALA A 368 14.91 9.13 13.06
N ILE A 369 15.19 7.82 12.98
CA ILE A 369 14.55 6.82 13.84
C ILE A 369 15.38 6.54 15.10
N PRO A 370 14.86 6.84 16.30
CA PRO A 370 15.57 6.53 17.55
C PRO A 370 15.77 5.03 17.75
N GLY A 371 16.95 4.65 18.25
CA GLY A 371 17.26 3.27 18.64
C GLY A 371 17.81 2.37 17.53
N ILE A 372 17.89 2.85 16.28
CA ILE A 372 18.53 2.11 15.18
C ILE A 372 19.88 2.68 14.76
N SER A 373 20.24 3.88 15.21
CA SER A 373 21.49 4.57 14.84
C SER A 373 22.78 3.80 15.14
N ARG A 374 22.75 2.89 16.13
CA ARG A 374 23.90 2.02 16.47
C ARG A 374 24.05 0.80 15.55
N ILE A 375 23.06 0.53 14.70
CA ILE A 375 23.11 -0.56 13.72
C ILE A 375 23.71 0.01 12.43
N PRO A 376 24.78 -0.56 11.88
CA PRO A 376 25.37 -0.06 10.64
C PRO A 376 24.34 -0.03 9.50
N LEU A 377 24.36 1.03 8.71
CA LEU A 377 23.56 1.14 7.50
C LEU A 377 24.07 0.11 6.47
N GLY A 378 23.15 -0.62 5.85
CA GLY A 378 23.50 -1.59 4.81
C GLY A 378 23.66 -0.97 3.43
N GLU A 379 24.37 -1.66 2.54
CA GLU A 379 24.68 -1.17 1.17
C GLU A 379 23.98 -1.98 0.06
N GLY A 380 23.02 -2.84 0.41
CA GLY A 380 22.34 -3.78 -0.49
C GLY A 380 21.34 -3.17 -1.49
N PHE A 381 21.55 -1.94 -1.96
CA PHE A 381 20.63 -1.19 -2.82
C PHE A 381 20.42 -1.81 -4.19
N ASN A 382 21.47 -2.37 -4.80
CA ASN A 382 21.44 -3.02 -6.11
C ASN A 382 20.37 -4.11 -6.21
N ARG A 383 20.03 -4.76 -5.10
CA ARG A 383 19.00 -5.79 -5.05
C ARG A 383 17.62 -5.15 -5.30
N LEU A 384 17.38 -3.94 -4.82
CA LEU A 384 16.08 -3.28 -4.86
C LEU A 384 15.74 -2.72 -6.25
N VAL A 385 16.76 -2.53 -7.11
CA VAL A 385 16.63 -1.98 -8.46
C VAL A 385 16.23 -3.06 -9.45
N ASN A 386 15.07 -2.90 -10.11
CA ASN A 386 14.64 -3.76 -11.21
C ASN A 386 13.48 -3.12 -12.00
N ASP A 387 13.77 -2.46 -13.13
CA ASP A 387 12.76 -1.78 -13.94
C ASP A 387 11.67 -2.73 -14.48
N GLU A 388 12.03 -3.96 -14.84
CA GLU A 388 11.08 -4.97 -15.36
C GLU A 388 10.06 -5.43 -14.32
N LYS A 389 10.35 -5.25 -13.03
CA LYS A 389 9.47 -5.61 -11.91
C LYS A 389 8.82 -4.40 -11.23
N VAL A 390 8.96 -3.23 -11.84
CA VAL A 390 8.12 -2.07 -11.54
C VAL A 390 6.90 -2.16 -12.46
N SER A 391 5.72 -2.18 -11.84
CA SER A 391 4.45 -2.19 -12.55
C SER A 391 4.01 -0.75 -12.82
N ASP A 392 2.73 -0.46 -12.63
CA ASP A 392 2.17 0.88 -12.61
C ASP A 392 2.89 1.79 -11.59
N HIS A 393 3.31 1.23 -10.45
CA HIS A 393 4.01 1.94 -9.37
C HIS A 393 5.22 1.15 -8.86
N HIS A 394 6.21 1.84 -8.30
CA HIS A 394 7.33 1.21 -7.59
C HIS A 394 6.93 0.84 -6.15
N ALA A 395 7.85 0.30 -5.35
CA ALA A 395 7.61 -0.08 -3.96
C ALA A 395 7.23 1.10 -3.05
N ILE A 396 6.54 0.80 -1.94
CA ILE A 396 6.18 1.77 -0.90
C ILE A 396 7.46 2.15 -0.12
N LEU A 397 7.78 3.44 -0.14
CA LEU A 397 8.93 4.05 0.52
C LEU A 397 8.46 5.26 1.35
N PRO A 398 9.22 5.66 2.39
CA PRO A 398 9.04 6.99 2.95
C PRO A 398 9.49 8.06 1.93
N THR A 399 9.23 9.33 2.22
CA THR A 399 9.75 10.47 1.45
C THR A 399 10.73 11.27 2.32
N SER A 400 11.35 12.30 1.75
CA SER A 400 12.23 13.23 2.49
C SER A 400 11.52 14.00 3.61
N ALA A 401 10.18 14.01 3.65
CA ALA A 401 9.40 14.54 4.78
C ALA A 401 9.73 13.85 6.12
N ILE A 402 10.42 12.70 6.09
CA ILE A 402 10.91 12.03 7.31
C ILE A 402 11.98 12.84 8.08
N GLU A 403 12.55 13.88 7.46
CA GLU A 403 13.52 14.75 8.12
C GLU A 403 12.85 15.77 9.06
N ASP A 404 11.58 16.12 8.83
CA ASP A 404 10.82 17.05 9.67
C ASP A 404 10.26 16.33 10.91
N ARG A 405 11.09 16.28 11.96
CA ARG A 405 10.74 15.59 13.21
C ARG A 405 9.54 16.19 13.92
N GLU A 406 9.31 17.50 13.80
CA GLU A 406 8.17 18.18 14.42
C GLU A 406 6.88 17.77 13.73
N GLU A 407 6.86 17.78 12.38
CA GLU A 407 5.69 17.37 11.62
C GLU A 407 5.36 15.89 11.85
N ILE A 408 6.37 15.01 11.88
CA ILE A 408 6.20 13.57 12.16
C ILE A 408 5.58 13.33 13.55
N ALA A 409 5.94 14.14 14.55
CA ALA A 409 5.39 14.01 15.90
C ALA A 409 3.88 14.31 15.95
N THR A 410 3.34 15.03 14.95
CA THR A 410 1.90 15.32 14.85
C THR A 410 1.09 14.17 14.22
N ILE A 411 1.75 13.21 13.58
CA ILE A 411 1.08 12.11 12.88
C ILE A 411 0.33 11.22 13.91
N PRO A 412 -0.96 10.90 13.70
CA PRO A 412 -1.70 10.03 14.61
C PRO A 412 -1.10 8.61 14.68
N GLU A 413 -1.27 7.95 15.83
CA GLU A 413 -0.68 6.63 16.14
C GLU A 413 -0.85 5.58 15.02
N GLY A 414 -2.05 5.47 14.44
CA GLY A 414 -2.33 4.50 13.37
C GLY A 414 -1.43 4.67 12.14
N PRO A 415 -1.48 5.83 11.47
CA PRO A 415 -0.53 6.21 10.43
C PRO A 415 0.95 6.13 10.86
N SER A 416 1.32 6.60 12.05
CA SER A 416 2.72 6.53 12.53
C SER A 416 3.24 5.08 12.60
N ASN A 417 2.40 4.14 13.06
CA ASN A 417 2.75 2.72 13.10
C ASN A 417 3.01 2.15 11.69
N VAL A 418 2.25 2.59 10.69
CA VAL A 418 2.42 2.16 9.29
C VAL A 418 3.68 2.79 8.68
N LEU A 419 3.93 4.08 8.93
CA LEU A 419 5.14 4.77 8.50
C LEU A 419 6.39 4.08 9.06
N LEU A 420 6.39 3.77 10.36
CA LEU A 420 7.50 3.07 11.01
C LEU A 420 7.79 1.71 10.38
N LEU A 421 6.74 0.92 10.06
CA LEU A 421 6.96 -0.34 9.34
C LEU A 421 7.68 -0.10 8.02
N ILE A 422 7.24 0.89 7.24
CA ILE A 422 7.82 1.23 5.94
C ILE A 422 9.29 1.63 6.08
N CYS A 423 9.62 2.48 7.04
CA CYS A 423 10.99 2.88 7.32
C CYS A 423 11.87 1.71 7.78
N MET A 424 11.40 0.90 8.73
CA MET A 424 12.14 -0.28 9.20
C MET A 424 12.34 -1.30 8.07
N ARG A 425 11.38 -1.43 7.15
CA ARG A 425 11.53 -2.28 5.97
C ARG A 425 12.63 -1.79 5.04
N LEU A 426 12.76 -0.47 4.83
CA LEU A 426 13.87 0.08 4.04
C LEU A 426 15.21 -0.33 4.65
N MET A 427 15.38 -0.15 5.97
CA MET A 427 16.59 -0.55 6.70
C MET A 427 16.88 -2.05 6.57
N GLU A 428 15.86 -2.90 6.76
CA GLU A 428 16.00 -4.34 6.57
C GLU A 428 16.41 -4.69 5.14
N SER A 429 15.84 -4.03 4.13
CA SER A 429 15.97 -4.43 2.73
C SER A 429 17.39 -4.18 2.17
N ILE A 430 18.08 -3.18 2.70
CA ILE A 430 19.46 -2.81 2.32
C ILE A 430 20.53 -3.48 3.20
N SER A 431 20.13 -4.09 4.32
CA SER A 431 21.04 -4.77 5.25
C SER A 431 21.70 -6.02 4.66
N ASP A 432 22.73 -6.52 5.34
CA ASP A 432 23.34 -7.80 5.00
C ASP A 432 22.40 -9.00 5.27
N PRO A 433 22.64 -10.17 4.63
CA PRO A 433 21.93 -11.40 4.93
C PRO A 433 22.07 -11.85 6.38
N PHE A 434 21.04 -12.54 6.88
CA PHE A 434 21.10 -13.26 8.15
C PHE A 434 21.77 -14.62 7.92
N ILE A 435 22.92 -14.85 8.55
CA ILE A 435 23.73 -16.06 8.38
C ILE A 435 23.79 -16.81 9.70
N TYR A 436 23.48 -18.10 9.66
CA TYR A 436 23.53 -18.98 10.83
C TYR A 436 23.97 -20.38 10.44
N ASP A 437 24.60 -21.07 11.39
CA ASP A 437 24.81 -22.52 11.30
C ASP A 437 23.54 -23.21 11.78
N ASP A 438 22.96 -24.04 10.91
CA ASP A 438 21.96 -25.04 11.25
C ASP A 438 22.70 -26.33 11.62
N ILE A 439 22.59 -26.73 12.89
CA ILE A 439 23.35 -27.84 13.47
C ILE A 439 22.35 -28.95 13.80
N LYS A 440 22.56 -30.11 13.20
CA LYS A 440 21.85 -31.34 13.55
C LYS A 440 22.85 -32.32 14.14
N VAL A 441 22.49 -32.91 15.26
CA VAL A 441 23.31 -33.88 15.98
C VAL A 441 22.50 -35.15 16.12
N GLU A 442 23.12 -36.27 15.77
CA GLU A 442 22.58 -37.60 16.04
C GLU A 442 23.38 -38.23 17.17
N LEU A 443 22.67 -38.71 18.18
CA LEU A 443 23.22 -39.40 19.33
C LEU A 443 22.66 -40.81 19.35
N LEU A 444 23.51 -41.78 19.65
CA LEU A 444 23.14 -43.16 19.88
C LEU A 444 23.17 -43.43 21.39
N CYS A 445 22.04 -43.82 21.97
CA CYS A 445 21.97 -44.28 23.35
C CYS A 445 21.42 -45.70 23.37
N GLY A 446 22.24 -46.67 23.79
CA GLY A 446 21.97 -48.08 23.53
C GLY A 446 21.97 -48.39 22.04
N ASP A 447 20.83 -48.83 21.52
CA ASP A 447 20.59 -49.13 20.09
C ASP A 447 19.69 -48.09 19.40
N THR A 448 19.33 -47.01 20.10
CA THR A 448 18.33 -46.04 19.63
C THR A 448 18.95 -44.68 19.30
N LEU A 449 18.51 -44.11 18.17
CA LEU A 449 18.90 -42.79 17.72
C LEU A 449 18.05 -41.69 18.37
N PHE A 450 18.75 -40.63 18.77
CA PHE A 450 18.19 -39.39 19.28
C PHE A 450 18.71 -38.23 18.44
N HIS A 451 17.85 -37.25 18.20
CA HIS A 451 18.15 -36.09 17.39
C HIS A 451 18.13 -34.82 18.23
N ALA A 452 19.20 -34.03 18.15
CA ALA A 452 19.23 -32.67 18.67
C ALA A 452 19.41 -31.70 17.50
N ALA A 453 18.75 -30.54 17.59
CA ALA A 453 18.87 -29.47 16.62
C ALA A 453 19.24 -28.17 17.34
N GLY A 454 20.19 -27.44 16.78
CA GLY A 454 20.67 -26.17 17.31
C GLY A 454 20.89 -25.16 16.20
N ARG A 455 20.83 -23.88 16.56
CA ARG A 455 21.19 -22.78 15.67
C ARG A 455 22.27 -21.94 16.33
N ARG A 456 23.37 -21.70 15.63
CA ARG A 456 24.37 -20.69 16.03
C ARG A 456 24.32 -19.54 15.05
N ILE A 457 23.98 -18.35 15.53
CA ILE A 457 23.98 -17.15 14.70
C ILE A 457 25.43 -16.74 14.42
N ARG A 458 25.75 -16.51 13.15
CA ARG A 458 27.06 -16.01 12.69
C ARG A 458 27.00 -14.52 12.41
N GLN A 459 25.90 -14.08 11.82
CA GLN A 459 25.66 -12.69 11.44
C GLN A 459 24.16 -12.40 11.53
N GLU A 460 23.80 -11.37 12.30
CA GLU A 460 22.41 -10.96 12.47
C GLU A 460 21.85 -10.34 11.17
N GLY A 461 22.67 -9.59 10.44
CA GLY A 461 22.25 -8.93 9.20
C GLY A 461 20.96 -8.13 9.39
N PHE A 462 20.03 -8.23 8.44
CA PHE A 462 18.73 -7.56 8.50
C PHE A 462 17.89 -7.91 9.75
N LYS A 463 18.16 -9.04 10.43
CA LYS A 463 17.45 -9.38 11.68
C LYS A 463 17.79 -8.43 12.83
N ALA A 464 18.88 -7.66 12.73
CA ALA A 464 19.19 -6.61 13.69
C ALA A 464 18.12 -5.50 13.74
N PHE A 465 17.39 -5.29 12.63
CA PHE A 465 16.28 -4.35 12.52
C PHE A 465 14.92 -5.02 12.77
N SER A 466 14.78 -6.32 12.51
CA SER A 466 13.53 -7.06 12.71
C SER A 466 13.10 -7.15 14.17
N GLY A 467 11.82 -6.88 14.44
CA GLY A 467 11.23 -7.04 15.78
C GLY A 467 11.64 -5.96 16.78
N LYS A 468 12.56 -5.07 16.42
CA LYS A 468 12.79 -3.80 17.11
C LYS A 468 11.82 -2.75 16.58
N ILE A 469 10.54 -2.96 16.84
CA ILE A 469 9.63 -1.82 16.95
C ILE A 469 9.88 -1.33 18.36
N PRO A 470 10.54 -0.19 18.55
CA PRO A 470 10.90 0.25 19.90
C PRO A 470 9.66 0.19 20.79
N SER A 471 9.74 -0.49 21.93
CA SER A 471 8.71 -0.41 22.98
C SER A 471 8.48 1.06 23.39
N ALA A 472 9.50 1.90 23.19
CA ALA A 472 9.51 3.36 23.29
C ALA A 472 8.63 4.11 22.27
N MET A 473 7.97 3.43 21.33
CA MET A 473 7.04 4.04 20.36
C MET A 473 5.59 3.53 20.49
N LYS A 474 5.18 3.19 21.73
CA LYS A 474 3.86 3.66 22.22
C LYS A 474 3.91 5.19 22.34
N TYR A 475 3.96 5.89 21.21
CA TYR A 475 4.27 7.32 21.17
C TYR A 475 3.04 8.15 21.54
N ARG A 476 2.90 8.44 22.84
CA ARG A 476 2.08 9.54 23.37
C ARG A 476 2.47 10.06 24.76
N GLN A 477 3.64 9.69 25.32
CA GLN A 477 4.02 10.15 26.67
C GLN A 477 5.44 10.71 26.82
N ALA A 478 6.44 10.28 26.03
CA ALA A 478 7.82 10.72 26.26
C ALA A 478 8.14 12.10 25.65
N VAL A 479 7.63 12.41 24.45
CA VAL A 479 8.06 13.62 23.73
C VAL A 479 7.35 14.90 24.17
N ILE A 480 6.29 14.79 24.97
CA ILE A 480 5.74 15.94 25.69
C ILE A 480 6.53 16.21 26.99
N SER A 481 7.19 15.21 27.57
CA SER A 481 7.98 15.37 28.80
C SER A 481 9.31 16.06 28.52
N ASP A 482 10.06 15.57 27.53
CA ASP A 482 11.41 16.07 27.27
C ASP A 482 11.41 17.47 26.63
N TYR A 483 10.38 17.81 25.85
CA TYR A 483 10.23 19.17 25.28
C TYR A 483 9.65 20.20 26.25
N LEU A 484 8.97 19.78 27.33
CA LEU A 484 8.47 20.70 28.36
C LEU A 484 9.45 20.87 29.53
N GLU A 485 10.49 20.04 29.64
CA GLU A 485 11.57 20.21 30.62
C GLU A 485 12.76 21.02 30.07
N GLU A 486 12.96 21.09 28.74
CA GLU A 486 14.03 21.89 28.13
C GLU A 486 13.63 23.33 27.77
N ALA A 487 12.38 23.71 28.03
CA ALA A 487 11.85 25.06 27.79
C ALA A 487 11.55 25.81 29.10
N ASP A 488 12.50 25.86 30.03
CA ASP A 488 12.54 26.95 31.03
C ASP A 488 13.98 27.26 31.49
N PRO A 489 14.73 28.10 30.76
CA PRO A 489 15.94 28.70 31.27
C PRO A 489 15.61 30.01 32.01
N GLU A 490 15.76 29.95 33.33
CA GLU A 490 16.02 31.07 34.26
C GLU A 490 14.94 32.17 34.43
N ASP A 491 14.23 32.08 35.55
CA ASP A 491 14.11 33.19 36.53
C ASP A 491 14.23 32.53 37.92
N GLY A 492 15.25 32.77 38.73
CA GLY A 492 15.53 34.08 39.28
C GLY A 492 15.23 34.07 40.79
N ASN A 493 16.16 33.51 41.57
CA ASN A 493 16.58 33.96 42.90
C ASN A 493 15.57 34.26 44.05
N ALA A 494 15.83 33.59 45.17
CA ALA A 494 16.01 34.15 46.51
C ALA A 494 14.80 34.56 47.40
N GLN A 495 14.80 33.91 48.58
CA GLN A 495 14.50 34.42 49.93
C GLN A 495 13.05 34.78 50.30
N GLY A 496 12.58 34.14 51.39
CA GLY A 496 11.40 34.52 52.16
C GLY A 496 10.79 33.35 52.91
#